data_AF-A0A921R5N5-F1
#
_entry.id   AF-A0A921R5N5-F1
#
_cell.length_a   1.000
_cell.length_b   1.000
_cell.length_c   1.000
_cell.angle_alpha   90.00
_cell.angle_beta   90.00
_cell.angle_gamma   90.00
#
_symmetry.space_group_name_H-M   'P 1'
#
loop_
_entity.id
_entity.type
_entity.pdbx_description
1 polymer ?
#
loop_
_entity_poly.entity_id
_entity_poly.type
_entity_poly.pdbx_seq_one_letter_code
_entity_poly.pdbx_strand_id
1 'polypeptide(L)'
;MHRGSARWMETVEEDVEEYSWREVVLPHLVPVVSDGAPPELERETGERRRGRDLLVAVDFGPNSKHAFDWALAHIARMADTVHLVHAVSSVHNEIVYDKSRELMEDLAVEAFKTLLVRTKARLVEGDAGKVICREADRLKPAAVILGTRGRGLIQSVLQGSVSEYCFRNCKAAPIIIVPGKEAGEQSVL
;
A
#
# COMPACT_ATOMS: atom_id res chain seq x y z
N MET A 1 0.49 -0.45 -63.66
CA MET A 1 1.39 -1.06 -62.65
C MET A 1 2.09 0.05 -61.90
N HIS A 2 1.85 0.20 -60.59
CA HIS A 2 2.81 0.56 -59.54
C HIS A 2 2.02 0.56 -58.22
N ARG A 3 2.25 -0.48 -57.41
CA ARG A 3 1.71 -0.67 -56.06
C ARG A 3 2.59 0.12 -55.09
N GLY A 4 2.02 0.65 -54.01
CA GLY A 4 2.78 1.20 -52.88
C GLY A 4 1.84 1.71 -51.80
N SER A 5 1.26 0.79 -51.03
CA SER A 5 1.64 0.53 -49.64
C SER A 5 0.85 1.42 -48.66
N ALA A 6 -0.34 0.95 -48.30
CA ALA A 6 -1.08 1.47 -47.16
C ALA A 6 -0.33 1.04 -45.89
N ARG A 7 0.21 2.03 -45.18
CA ARG A 7 0.87 1.83 -43.89
C ARG A 7 -0.23 1.62 -42.84
N TRP A 8 -0.50 0.36 -42.51
CA TRP A 8 -1.35 0.00 -41.40
C TRP A 8 -0.76 0.57 -40.11
N MET A 9 -1.54 1.36 -39.37
CA MET A 9 -1.28 1.62 -37.95
C MET A 9 -1.72 0.35 -37.22
N GLU A 10 -0.74 -0.44 -36.81
CA GLU A 10 -0.94 -1.51 -35.87
C GLU A 10 -1.30 -0.84 -34.54
N THR A 11 -2.60 -0.86 -34.20
CA THR A 11 -3.06 -0.50 -32.88
C THR A 11 -2.41 -1.50 -31.94
N VAL A 12 -1.45 -1.03 -31.13
CA VAL A 12 -0.93 -1.83 -30.03
C VAL A 12 -2.11 -2.05 -29.09
N GLU A 13 -2.69 -3.24 -29.12
CA GLU A 13 -3.60 -3.68 -28.07
C GLU A 13 -2.76 -3.67 -26.79
N GLU A 14 -2.97 -2.67 -25.94
CA GLU A 14 -2.46 -2.73 -24.57
C GLU A 14 -3.07 -3.99 -23.96
N ASP A 15 -2.24 -5.00 -23.69
CA ASP A 15 -2.61 -6.16 -22.90
C ASP A 15 -3.24 -5.65 -21.60
N VAL A 16 -4.56 -5.58 -21.55
CA VAL A 16 -5.30 -5.26 -20.33
C VAL A 16 -5.12 -6.48 -19.44
N GLU A 17 -4.01 -6.53 -18.69
CA GLU A 17 -3.79 -7.51 -17.62
C GLU A 17 -5.07 -7.51 -16.76
N GLU A 18 -5.80 -8.63 -16.76
CA GLU A 18 -7.06 -8.76 -16.04
C GLU A 18 -6.84 -8.44 -14.56
N TYR A 19 -7.46 -7.35 -14.09
CA TYR A 19 -7.18 -6.82 -12.77
C TYR A 19 -7.92 -7.57 -11.67
N SER A 20 -7.28 -8.62 -11.15
CA SER A 20 -7.83 -9.51 -10.13
C SER A 20 -7.43 -9.05 -8.71
N TRP A 21 -8.41 -8.79 -7.85
CA TRP A 21 -8.18 -8.34 -6.47
C TRP A 21 -9.27 -8.86 -5.51
N ARG A 22 -8.96 -8.90 -4.21
CA ARG A 22 -9.93 -9.12 -3.12
C ARG A 22 -9.74 -8.08 -2.01
N GLU A 23 -10.83 -7.43 -1.61
CA GLU A 23 -10.85 -6.62 -0.39
C GLU A 23 -10.88 -7.57 0.80
N VAL A 24 -10.06 -7.29 1.80
CA VAL A 24 -10.09 -8.05 3.05
C VAL A 24 -11.10 -7.37 3.97
N VAL A 25 -12.12 -8.14 4.37
CA VAL A 25 -13.10 -7.69 5.36
C VAL A 25 -12.44 -7.71 6.73
N LEU A 26 -11.97 -6.54 7.18
CA LEU A 26 -11.31 -6.40 8.47
C LEU A 26 -12.35 -6.36 9.62
N PRO A 27 -12.01 -6.90 10.80
CA PRO A 27 -12.86 -6.74 11.97
C PRO A 27 -13.06 -5.26 12.28
N HIS A 28 -14.32 -4.86 12.45
CA HIS A 28 -14.66 -3.47 12.77
C HIS A 28 -14.38 -3.21 14.24
N LEU A 29 -13.22 -2.63 14.53
CA LEU A 29 -12.80 -2.31 15.91
C LEU A 29 -13.18 -0.90 16.36
N VAL A 30 -13.56 -0.03 15.42
CA VAL A 30 -14.10 1.32 15.68
C VAL A 30 -15.58 1.32 15.29
N PRO A 31 -16.50 1.88 16.12
CA PRO A 31 -17.86 2.15 15.67
C PRO A 31 -17.83 3.07 14.45
N VAL A 32 -18.35 2.61 13.32
CA VAL A 32 -18.64 3.49 12.19
C VAL A 32 -19.76 4.40 12.64
N VAL A 33 -19.44 5.67 12.90
CA VAL A 33 -20.48 6.70 12.97
C VAL A 33 -21.02 6.81 11.55
N SER A 34 -22.22 6.26 11.31
CA SER A 34 -22.92 6.44 10.05
C SER A 34 -23.06 7.93 9.78
N ASP A 35 -22.54 8.37 8.64
CA ASP A 35 -22.65 9.75 8.17
C ASP A 35 -24.14 10.13 8.09
N GLY A 36 -24.62 10.89 9.07
CA GLY A 36 -26.04 11.27 9.15
C GLY A 36 -26.36 12.38 10.16
N ALA A 37 -25.50 12.66 11.12
CA ALA A 37 -25.62 13.83 11.98
C ALA A 37 -24.23 14.40 12.27
N PRO A 38 -23.96 15.69 11.99
CA PRO A 38 -22.75 16.32 12.49
C PRO A 38 -22.79 16.34 14.02
N PRO A 39 -21.70 16.00 14.72
CA PRO A 39 -21.63 16.21 16.16
C PRO A 39 -21.67 17.72 16.43
N GLU A 40 -22.81 18.21 16.92
CA GLU A 40 -22.98 19.55 17.46
C GLU A 40 -22.15 19.70 18.73
N LEU A 41 -20.87 20.02 18.57
CA LEU A 41 -20.08 20.66 19.61
C LEU A 41 -19.23 21.73 18.95
N GLU A 42 -19.72 22.97 19.07
CA GLU A 42 -19.00 24.19 18.76
C GLU A 42 -17.63 24.17 19.46
N ARG A 43 -16.58 23.93 18.68
CA ARG A 43 -15.19 24.19 19.09
C ARG A 43 -14.49 24.87 17.92
N GLU A 44 -13.99 26.05 18.23
CA GLU A 44 -13.22 27.00 17.42
C GLU A 44 -12.53 26.40 16.18
N THR A 45 -12.81 27.02 15.03
CA THR A 45 -12.19 27.07 13.68
C THR A 45 -10.82 26.39 13.40
N GLY A 46 -10.49 25.28 14.03
CA GLY A 46 -9.50 24.34 13.55
C GLY A 46 -10.23 23.38 12.62
N GLU A 47 -10.17 23.63 11.31
CA GLU A 47 -10.57 22.63 10.32
C GLU A 47 -9.98 21.29 10.77
N ARG A 48 -10.84 20.33 11.16
CA ARG A 48 -10.39 18.96 11.41
C ARG A 48 -9.69 18.55 10.13
N ARG A 49 -8.36 18.48 10.16
CA ARG A 49 -7.59 18.03 8.99
C ARG A 49 -8.21 16.70 8.58
N ARG A 50 -8.86 16.70 7.42
CA ARG A 50 -9.45 15.50 6.85
C ARG A 50 -8.35 14.44 6.83
N GLY A 51 -8.66 13.26 7.34
CA GLY A 51 -7.74 12.13 7.34
C GLY A 51 -7.11 11.94 5.97
N ARG A 52 -5.81 11.64 5.94
CA ARG A 52 -5.11 11.31 4.70
C ARG A 52 -5.13 9.81 4.51
N ASP A 53 -5.05 9.38 3.27
CA ASP A 53 -4.79 7.98 2.93
C ASP A 53 -3.27 7.74 2.89
N LEU A 54 -2.80 6.72 3.61
CA LEU A 54 -1.41 6.24 3.57
C LEU A 54 -1.42 4.83 3.00
N LEU A 55 -0.65 4.57 1.94
CA LEU A 55 -0.52 3.24 1.37
C LEU A 55 0.73 2.57 1.95
N VAL A 56 0.58 1.41 2.59
CA VAL A 56 1.69 0.61 3.09
C VAL A 56 1.71 -0.71 2.33
N ALA A 57 2.81 -0.99 1.61
CA ALA A 57 2.97 -2.28 0.96
C ALA A 57 3.50 -3.30 1.97
N VAL A 58 2.80 -4.42 2.08
CA VAL A 58 3.09 -5.47 3.06
C VAL A 58 3.24 -6.82 2.38
N ASP A 59 4.07 -7.67 2.99
CA ASP A 59 4.26 -9.08 2.64
C ASP A 59 4.62 -9.87 3.91
N PHE A 60 4.91 -11.16 3.77
CA PHE A 60 5.36 -12.00 4.90
C PHE A 60 6.82 -11.73 5.33
N GLY A 61 7.46 -10.68 4.80
CA GLY A 61 8.84 -10.33 5.06
C GLY A 61 9.01 -9.36 6.23
N PRO A 62 10.12 -9.45 6.98
CA PRO A 62 10.35 -8.59 8.15
C PRO A 62 10.53 -7.11 7.80
N ASN A 63 10.99 -6.78 6.59
CA ASN A 63 11.21 -5.39 6.18
C ASN A 63 9.89 -4.64 5.93
N SER A 64 8.87 -5.33 5.41
CA SER A 64 7.57 -4.70 5.19
C SER A 64 6.81 -4.53 6.51
N LYS A 65 6.92 -5.50 7.43
CA LYS A 65 6.47 -5.34 8.82
C LYS A 65 7.14 -4.15 9.50
N HIS A 66 8.47 -4.02 9.36
CA HIS A 66 9.18 -2.87 9.91
C HIS A 66 8.71 -1.54 9.29
N ALA A 67 8.45 -1.51 7.98
CA ALA A 67 7.93 -0.31 7.32
C ALA A 67 6.52 0.07 7.80
N PHE A 68 5.67 -0.93 8.07
CA PHE A 68 4.38 -0.73 8.70
C PHE A 68 4.51 -0.14 10.12
N ASP A 69 5.36 -0.71 10.97
CA ASP A 69 5.60 -0.21 12.33
C ASP A 69 6.14 1.23 12.30
N TRP A 70 7.08 1.48 11.39
CA TRP A 70 7.64 2.80 11.17
C TRP A 70 6.55 3.80 10.76
N ALA A 71 5.64 3.41 9.86
CA ALA A 71 4.54 4.28 9.43
C ALA A 71 3.64 4.67 10.60
N LEU A 72 3.27 3.72 11.45
CA LEU A 72 2.46 3.95 12.64
C LEU A 72 3.17 4.88 13.64
N ALA A 73 4.45 4.65 13.89
CA ALA A 73 5.21 5.40 14.89
C ALA A 73 5.54 6.84 14.46
N HIS A 74 5.70 7.11 13.16
CA HIS A 74 6.30 8.38 12.71
C HIS A 74 5.39 9.29 11.88
N ILE A 75 4.46 8.75 11.09
CA ILE A 75 3.72 9.56 10.11
C ILE A 75 2.20 9.43 10.17
N ALA A 76 1.70 8.28 10.64
CA ALA A 76 0.28 8.03 10.78
C ALA A 76 -0.28 8.85 11.95
N ARG A 77 -1.57 9.16 11.86
CA ARG A 77 -2.35 9.84 12.90
C ARG A 77 -3.69 9.13 13.04
N MET A 78 -4.34 9.27 14.19
CA MET A 78 -5.68 8.71 14.43
C MET A 78 -6.69 9.07 13.31
N ALA A 79 -6.59 10.27 12.74
CA ALA A 79 -7.49 10.72 11.68
C ALA A 79 -7.20 10.09 10.31
N ASP A 80 -5.99 9.56 10.07
CA ASP A 80 -5.59 8.99 8.78
C ASP A 80 -6.27 7.62 8.53
N THR A 81 -6.23 7.15 7.28
CA THR A 81 -6.57 5.77 6.90
C THR A 81 -5.32 5.08 6.34
N VAL A 82 -4.93 3.96 6.93
CA VAL A 82 -3.85 3.11 6.44
C VAL A 82 -4.42 2.07 5.48
N HIS A 83 -3.98 2.09 4.23
CA HIS A 83 -4.32 1.11 3.20
C HIS A 83 -3.18 0.10 3.09
N LEU A 84 -3.42 -1.11 3.59
CA LEU A 84 -2.50 -2.24 3.44
C LEU A 84 -2.70 -2.87 2.06
N VAL A 85 -1.62 -2.99 1.30
CA VAL A 85 -1.64 -3.62 -0.03
C VAL A 85 -0.63 -4.75 -0.05
N HIS A 86 -1.10 -5.96 -0.41
CA HIS A 86 -0.24 -7.12 -0.61
C HIS A 86 -0.46 -7.70 -2.00
N ALA A 87 0.63 -7.76 -2.77
CA ALA A 87 0.64 -8.42 -4.06
C ALA A 87 0.77 -9.93 -3.87
N VAL A 88 -0.11 -10.70 -4.49
CA VAL A 88 -0.16 -12.16 -4.38
C VAL A 88 -0.07 -12.81 -5.77
N SER A 89 0.32 -14.09 -5.80
CA SER A 89 0.41 -14.85 -7.05
C SER A 89 -0.96 -15.17 -7.64
N SER A 90 -1.97 -15.40 -6.79
CA SER A 90 -3.38 -15.44 -7.21
C SER A 90 -4.30 -15.23 -6.03
N VAL A 91 -5.34 -14.41 -6.22
CA VAL A 91 -6.41 -14.22 -5.21
C VAL A 91 -7.47 -15.32 -5.23
N HIS A 92 -7.45 -16.17 -6.27
CA HIS A 92 -8.32 -17.33 -6.43
C HIS A 92 -7.76 -18.61 -5.77
N ASN A 93 -6.49 -18.57 -5.35
CA ASN A 93 -5.90 -19.64 -4.56
C ASN A 93 -6.27 -19.43 -3.08
N GLU A 94 -7.20 -20.24 -2.56
CA GLU A 94 -7.71 -20.06 -1.18
C GLU A 94 -6.61 -20.20 -0.11
N ILE A 95 -5.59 -21.04 -0.33
CA ILE A 95 -4.48 -21.16 0.64
C ILE A 95 -3.66 -19.85 0.69
N VAL A 96 -3.39 -19.25 -0.47
CA VAL A 96 -2.68 -17.96 -0.56
C VAL A 96 -3.56 -16.86 0.01
N TYR A 97 -4.84 -16.85 -0.33
CA TYR A 97 -5.80 -15.87 0.15
C TYR A 97 -5.94 -15.91 1.66
N ASP A 98 -6.22 -17.07 2.26
CA ASP A 98 -6.47 -17.19 3.70
C ASP A 98 -5.26 -16.77 4.53
N LYS A 99 -4.06 -17.22 4.15
CA LYS A 99 -2.81 -16.79 4.82
C LYS A 99 -2.59 -15.28 4.69
N SER A 100 -2.83 -14.73 3.50
CA SER A 100 -2.65 -13.31 3.24
C SER A 100 -3.69 -12.46 3.97
N ARG A 101 -4.92 -12.98 4.11
CA ARG A 101 -6.01 -12.39 4.87
C ARG A 101 -5.67 -12.33 6.36
N GLU A 102 -5.16 -13.42 6.92
CA GLU A 102 -4.70 -13.49 8.32
C GLU A 102 -3.62 -12.44 8.60
N LEU A 103 -2.60 -12.34 7.74
CA LEU A 103 -1.59 -11.28 7.83
C LEU A 103 -2.20 -9.87 7.86
N MET A 104 -3.17 -9.60 6.98
CA MET A 104 -3.83 -8.29 6.91
C MET A 104 -4.67 -7.99 8.15
N GLU A 105 -5.38 -8.99 8.68
CA GLU A 105 -6.17 -8.89 9.90
C GLU A 105 -5.26 -8.59 11.11
N ASP A 106 -4.14 -9.30 11.25
CA ASP A 106 -3.17 -9.08 12.32
C ASP A 106 -2.60 -7.66 12.31
N LEU A 107 -2.17 -7.18 11.14
CA LEU A 107 -1.65 -5.82 10.98
C LEU A 107 -2.73 -4.76 11.25
N ALA A 108 -3.98 -5.01 10.86
CA ALA A 108 -5.07 -4.09 11.16
C ALA A 108 -5.37 -4.01 12.66
N VAL A 109 -5.36 -5.14 13.36
CA VAL A 109 -5.51 -5.21 14.82
C VAL A 109 -4.36 -4.47 15.51
N GLU A 110 -3.12 -4.63 15.02
CA GLU A 110 -1.94 -3.93 15.54
C GLU A 110 -2.06 -2.42 15.34
N ALA A 111 -2.42 -1.96 14.13
CA ALA A 111 -2.64 -0.54 13.84
C ALA A 111 -3.69 0.08 14.77
N PHE A 112 -4.79 -0.63 15.00
CA PHE A 112 -5.84 -0.19 15.92
C PHE A 112 -5.35 -0.11 17.37
N LYS A 113 -4.65 -1.14 17.86
CA LYS A 113 -4.13 -1.17 19.23
C LYS A 113 -3.08 -0.09 19.48
N THR A 114 -2.27 0.21 18.48
CA THR A 114 -1.15 1.15 18.58
C THR A 114 -1.60 2.61 18.48
N LEU A 115 -2.48 2.94 17.53
CA LEU A 115 -2.82 4.35 17.22
C LEU A 115 -4.31 4.60 17.04
N LEU A 116 -5.19 3.61 17.22
CA LEU A 116 -6.63 3.72 16.90
C LEU A 116 -6.87 4.21 15.46
N VAL A 117 -5.92 3.95 14.56
CA VAL A 117 -6.00 4.38 13.17
C VAL A 117 -6.89 3.44 12.37
N ARG A 118 -7.65 3.99 11.43
CA ARG A 118 -8.48 3.19 10.53
C ARG A 118 -7.60 2.44 9.53
N THR A 119 -7.92 1.17 9.29
CA THR A 119 -7.22 0.35 8.30
C THR A 119 -8.18 -0.15 7.21
N LYS A 120 -7.71 -0.19 5.97
CA LYS A 120 -8.31 -0.92 4.85
C LYS A 120 -7.25 -1.87 4.30
N ALA A 121 -7.64 -3.05 3.81
CA ALA A 121 -6.70 -4.03 3.29
C ALA A 121 -7.16 -4.59 1.95
N ARG A 122 -6.22 -4.74 1.02
CA ARG A 122 -6.47 -5.30 -0.30
C ARG A 122 -5.37 -6.27 -0.71
N LEU A 123 -5.80 -7.45 -1.16
CA LEU A 123 -4.96 -8.43 -1.85
C LEU A 123 -5.14 -8.23 -3.35
N VAL A 124 -4.03 -8.16 -4.07
CA VAL A 124 -4.06 -7.87 -5.50
C VAL A 124 -3.15 -8.84 -6.22
N GLU A 125 -3.66 -9.46 -7.28
CA GLU A 125 -2.89 -10.39 -8.09
C GLU A 125 -1.92 -9.64 -9.01
N GLY A 126 -0.66 -10.07 -9.06
CA GLY A 126 0.32 -9.58 -10.03
C GLY A 126 1.70 -9.24 -9.45
N ASP A 127 2.53 -8.61 -10.28
CA ASP A 127 3.86 -8.14 -9.88
C ASP A 127 3.74 -7.02 -8.82
N ALA A 128 4.49 -7.15 -7.73
CA ALA A 128 4.37 -6.24 -6.59
C ALA A 128 4.62 -4.78 -6.95
N GLY A 129 5.62 -4.48 -7.78
CA GLY A 129 5.91 -3.11 -8.19
C GLY A 129 4.76 -2.50 -8.98
N LYS A 130 4.23 -3.24 -9.96
CA LYS A 130 3.06 -2.81 -10.75
C LYS A 130 1.81 -2.65 -9.89
N VAL A 131 1.53 -3.60 -9.03
CA VAL A 131 0.38 -3.60 -8.10
C VAL A 131 0.40 -2.35 -7.22
N ILE A 132 1.56 -2.05 -6.61
CA ILE A 132 1.70 -0.90 -5.72
C ILE A 132 1.50 0.41 -6.48
N CYS A 133 2.13 0.57 -7.66
CA CYS A 133 1.94 1.76 -8.50
C CYS A 133 0.46 1.95 -8.87
N ARG A 134 -0.20 0.87 -9.31
CA ARG A 134 -1.62 0.89 -9.71
C ARG A 134 -2.55 1.26 -8.54
N GLU A 135 -2.28 0.71 -7.35
CA GLU A 135 -3.06 1.05 -6.16
C GLU A 135 -2.78 2.48 -5.68
N ALA A 136 -1.55 2.98 -5.85
CA ALA A 136 -1.24 4.39 -5.59
C ALA A 136 -1.97 5.32 -6.57
N ASP A 137 -2.02 4.99 -7.86
CA ASP A 137 -2.76 5.76 -8.87
C ASP A 137 -4.26 5.80 -8.57
N ARG A 138 -4.82 4.67 -8.10
CA ARG A 138 -6.22 4.56 -7.70
C ARG A 138 -6.54 5.36 -6.44
N LEU A 139 -5.71 5.24 -5.40
CA LEU A 139 -5.96 5.84 -4.09
C LEU A 139 -5.53 7.31 -4.01
N LYS A 140 -4.52 7.71 -4.79
CA LYS A 140 -3.82 9.00 -4.66
C LYS A 140 -3.44 9.30 -3.21
N PRO A 141 -2.71 8.38 -2.53
CA PRO A 141 -2.42 8.52 -1.12
C PRO A 141 -1.46 9.69 -0.86
N ALA A 142 -1.42 10.19 0.37
CA ALA A 142 -0.46 11.20 0.78
C ALA A 142 0.99 10.67 0.78
N ALA A 143 1.18 9.36 0.92
CA ALA A 143 2.46 8.67 0.78
C ALA A 143 2.26 7.19 0.47
N VAL A 144 3.24 6.60 -0.21
CA VAL A 144 3.42 5.15 -0.37
C VAL A 144 4.65 4.74 0.44
N ILE A 145 4.48 3.80 1.36
CA ILE A 145 5.50 3.36 2.31
C ILE A 145 5.93 1.94 1.97
N LEU A 146 7.24 1.75 1.79
CA LEU A 146 7.86 0.49 1.37
C LEU A 146 9.05 0.15 2.27
N GLY A 147 9.22 -1.12 2.62
CA GLY A 147 10.45 -1.60 3.24
C GLY A 147 11.55 -1.87 2.21
N THR A 148 12.81 -1.80 2.62
CA THR A 148 13.96 -2.29 1.83
C THR A 148 14.83 -3.24 2.65
N ARG A 149 15.55 -4.14 1.98
CA ARG A 149 16.58 -4.97 2.61
C ARG A 149 17.78 -4.05 2.85
N GLY A 150 18.01 -3.61 4.10
CA GLY A 150 18.95 -2.55 4.54
C GLY A 150 20.43 -2.68 4.14
N ARG A 151 20.72 -2.80 2.84
CA ARG A 151 22.03 -2.53 2.24
C ARG A 151 21.92 -1.08 1.78
N GLY A 152 22.67 -0.17 2.39
CA GLY A 152 22.50 1.29 2.24
C GLY A 152 22.34 1.77 0.79
N LEU A 153 21.92 3.02 0.62
CA LEU A 153 21.66 3.74 -0.65
C LEU A 153 22.77 3.66 -1.73
N ILE A 154 23.90 3.00 -1.46
CA ILE A 154 25.14 2.99 -2.25
C ILE A 154 25.44 1.62 -2.91
N GLN A 155 24.74 0.52 -2.61
CA GLN A 155 24.92 -0.75 -3.35
C GLN A 155 23.74 -1.09 -4.25
N SER A 156 23.75 -0.42 -5.41
CA SER A 156 22.91 -0.61 -6.58
C SER A 156 23.21 -1.92 -7.34
N VAL A 157 23.02 -3.08 -6.73
CA VAL A 157 23.08 -4.39 -7.43
C VAL A 157 22.03 -5.38 -6.91
N LEU A 158 20.77 -4.96 -6.91
CA LEU A 158 19.69 -5.86 -7.34
C LEU A 158 18.99 -5.13 -8.46
N GLN A 159 19.24 -5.57 -9.68
CA GLN A 159 18.47 -5.20 -10.85
C GLN A 159 16.97 -5.41 -10.52
N GLY A 160 16.24 -4.32 -10.22
CA GLY A 160 14.78 -4.33 -10.07
C GLY A 160 14.23 -4.78 -8.71
N SER A 161 14.60 -4.12 -7.60
CA SER A 161 13.82 -4.29 -6.35
C SER A 161 12.44 -3.62 -6.46
N VAL A 162 11.44 -4.10 -5.70
CA VAL A 162 10.08 -3.53 -5.69
C VAL A 162 10.10 -2.05 -5.28
N SER A 163 10.91 -1.69 -4.28
CA SER A 163 11.05 -0.30 -3.83
C SER A 163 11.70 0.59 -4.89
N GLU A 164 12.73 0.10 -5.58
CA GLU A 164 13.33 0.82 -6.71
C GLU A 164 12.34 0.96 -7.89
N TYR A 165 11.60 -0.10 -8.23
CA TYR A 165 10.58 -0.06 -9.26
C TYR A 165 9.54 1.01 -8.93
N CYS A 166 9.00 1.00 -7.71
CA CYS A 166 8.01 1.98 -7.28
C CYS A 166 8.58 3.40 -7.26
N PHE A 167 9.82 3.59 -6.79
CA PHE A 167 10.47 4.90 -6.81
C PHE A 167 10.59 5.47 -8.23
N ARG A 168 10.92 4.62 -9.21
CA ARG A 168 11.06 5.02 -10.62
C ARG A 168 9.70 5.23 -11.30
N ASN A 169 8.69 4.42 -10.99
CA ASN A 169 7.47 4.30 -11.80
C ASN A 169 6.20 4.86 -11.13
N CYS A 170 6.12 4.91 -9.80
CA CYS A 170 4.95 5.45 -9.10
C CYS A 170 4.97 6.98 -9.16
N LYS A 171 3.95 7.59 -9.78
CA LYS A 171 3.86 9.05 -9.96
C LYS A 171 2.74 9.72 -9.20
N ALA A 172 1.78 8.96 -8.68
CA ALA A 172 0.63 9.50 -7.96
C ALA A 172 0.95 10.07 -6.58
N ALA A 173 2.03 9.62 -5.93
CA ALA A 173 2.33 9.99 -4.54
C ALA A 173 3.83 9.95 -4.22
N PRO A 174 4.29 10.69 -3.20
CA PRO A 174 5.64 10.53 -2.65
C PRO A 174 5.90 9.10 -2.15
N ILE A 175 7.08 8.56 -2.46
CA ILE A 175 7.55 7.25 -1.97
C ILE A 175 8.43 7.46 -0.74
N ILE A 176 8.14 6.72 0.34
CA ILE A 176 8.97 6.61 1.53
C ILE A 176 9.56 5.19 1.58
N ILE A 177 10.88 5.10 1.52
CA ILE A 177 11.60 3.83 1.66
C ILE A 177 12.12 3.75 3.09
N VAL A 178 11.63 2.78 3.86
CA VAL A 178 12.07 2.49 5.21
C VAL A 178 13.24 1.51 5.16
N PRO A 179 14.46 1.91 5.57
CA PRO A 179 15.61 1.02 5.63
C PRO A 179 15.31 -0.19 6.53
N GLY A 180 15.66 -1.38 6.08
CA GLY A 180 15.59 -2.56 6.93
C GLY A 180 16.56 -2.42 8.10
N LYS A 181 16.18 -2.94 9.26
CA LYS A 181 17.06 -3.02 10.43
C LYS A 181 18.21 -3.98 10.15
N GLU A 182 19.43 -3.56 10.46
CA GLU A 182 20.52 -4.52 10.63
C GLU A 182 20.23 -5.42 11.84
N ALA A 183 20.80 -6.62 11.87
CA ALA A 183 20.69 -7.54 13.00
C ALA A 183 21.33 -6.89 14.25
N GLY A 184 20.55 -6.12 15.01
CA GLY A 184 21.01 -5.41 16.20
C GLY A 184 20.12 -4.26 16.66
N GLU A 185 19.31 -3.66 15.79
CA GLU A 185 18.45 -2.53 16.15
C GLU A 185 17.02 -2.99 16.42
N GLN A 186 16.69 -3.22 17.70
CA GLN A 186 15.30 -3.41 18.12
C GLN A 186 14.53 -2.10 17.93
N SER A 187 13.27 -2.19 17.47
CA SER A 187 12.38 -1.03 17.52
C SER A 187 12.04 -0.89 18.98
N VAL A 188 12.32 0.28 19.53
CA VAL A 188 11.80 0.64 20.83
C VAL A 188 10.35 1.07 20.61
N LEU A 189 9.47 0.08 20.51
CA LEU A 189 8.04 0.23 20.78
C LEU A 189 7.71 -0.67 21.96
#